data_AF-A0A1Q7BEM5-F1
#
_entry.id   AF-A0A1Q7BEM5-F1
#
_cell.length_a   1.000
_cell.length_b   1.000
_cell.length_c   1.000
_cell.angle_alpha   90.00
_cell.angle_beta   90.00
_cell.angle_gamma   90.00
#
_symmetry.space_group_name_H-M   'P 1'
#
loop_
_entity.id
_entity.type
_entity.pdbx_description
1 polymer ?
#
loop_
_entity_poly.entity_id
_entity_poly.type
_entity_poly.pdbx_seq_one_letter_code
_entity_poly.pdbx_strand_id
1 'polypeptide(L)'
;MSDEKKPTPQPSTTPSPSVKPPAVPAQPAKQPSSVKTAAISRRAFVVGALGASTLLAIGAFALPNAPSTGILDPLIPAKEGPTVVAKYQTQPTPTGTDLNSRYQNVFGSADVYDPSKYSEFFYYPYPVVDSPYYKNVITRLPDPLVNPYYPNDPVLSHVAALNLTCVHLRCIVNPGYAGSPGSGEFRLQCPCHGSQYRLKDGVPVAGPAFDLGLLPLPRVKLSYDSTTGDITATDLDGTAGVGRTD
;
A
#
# COMPACT_ATOMS: atom_id res chain seq x y z
N MET A 1 -54.48 -37.33 8.00
CA MET A 1 -54.92 -36.80 6.70
C MET A 1 -53.77 -35.98 6.17
N SER A 2 -53.23 -36.46 5.06
CA SER A 2 -52.08 -35.94 4.32
C SER A 2 -52.37 -34.60 3.66
N ASP A 3 -51.30 -33.94 3.22
CA ASP A 3 -51.14 -33.12 1.99
C ASP A 3 -50.20 -31.94 2.31
N GLU A 4 -48.88 -32.06 2.13
CA GLU A 4 -48.09 -32.12 0.89
C GLU A 4 -47.83 -30.75 0.23
N LYS A 5 -46.69 -30.19 0.59
CA LYS A 5 -45.65 -29.51 -0.23
C LYS A 5 -46.08 -28.84 -1.56
N LYS A 6 -45.81 -27.53 -1.69
CA LYS A 6 -45.44 -26.92 -2.97
C LYS A 6 -44.23 -25.98 -2.83
N PRO A 7 -43.08 -26.28 -3.47
CA PRO A 7 -41.90 -25.42 -3.49
C PRO A 7 -42.02 -24.29 -4.52
N THR A 8 -41.43 -23.14 -4.19
CA THR A 8 -41.21 -21.98 -5.06
C THR A 8 -40.24 -22.33 -6.19
N PRO A 9 -40.46 -21.87 -7.44
CA PRO A 9 -39.57 -22.19 -8.56
C PRO A 9 -38.22 -21.43 -8.44
N GLN A 10 -37.11 -22.17 -8.51
CA GLN A 10 -35.79 -21.59 -8.80
C GLN A 10 -35.68 -21.23 -10.29
N PRO A 11 -35.00 -20.14 -10.65
CA PRO A 11 -34.69 -19.83 -12.03
C PRO A 11 -33.63 -20.80 -12.58
N SER A 12 -33.98 -21.50 -13.66
CA SER A 12 -33.12 -22.38 -14.43
C SER A 12 -32.00 -21.60 -15.12
N THR A 13 -30.75 -21.80 -14.72
CA THR A 13 -29.58 -21.36 -15.49
C THR A 13 -29.15 -22.48 -16.43
N THR A 14 -29.58 -22.42 -17.67
CA THR A 14 -29.10 -23.27 -18.77
C THR A 14 -27.65 -22.90 -19.09
N PRO A 15 -26.71 -23.87 -19.23
CA PRO A 15 -25.35 -23.57 -19.66
C PRO A 15 -25.35 -23.15 -21.13
N SER A 16 -24.76 -21.98 -21.39
CA SER A 16 -24.61 -21.42 -22.72
C SER A 16 -23.65 -22.28 -23.56
N PRO A 17 -23.97 -22.64 -24.81
CA PRO A 17 -23.10 -23.43 -25.65
C PRO A 17 -21.86 -22.64 -26.06
N SER A 18 -20.71 -23.29 -25.96
CA SER A 18 -19.40 -22.78 -26.38
C SER A 18 -19.41 -22.44 -27.87
N VAL A 19 -19.37 -21.15 -28.20
CA VAL A 19 -19.25 -20.68 -29.58
C VAL A 19 -17.81 -20.94 -30.05
N LYS A 20 -17.68 -21.89 -30.97
CA LYS A 20 -16.44 -22.19 -31.70
C LYS A 20 -16.16 -21.02 -32.67
N PRO A 21 -14.97 -20.39 -32.66
CA PRO A 21 -14.64 -19.37 -33.65
C PRO A 21 -14.63 -19.98 -35.07
N PRO A 22 -15.12 -19.26 -36.09
CA PRO A 22 -15.07 -19.72 -37.47
C PRO A 22 -13.61 -19.84 -37.95
N ALA A 23 -13.34 -20.95 -38.63
CA ALA A 23 -12.08 -21.20 -39.30
C ALA A 23 -11.88 -20.20 -40.44
N VAL A 24 -10.79 -19.43 -40.39
CA VAL A 24 -10.36 -18.55 -41.48
C VAL A 24 -9.67 -19.41 -42.55
N PRO A 25 -10.09 -19.33 -43.83
CA PRO A 25 -9.36 -19.95 -44.92
C PRO A 25 -7.98 -19.31 -45.08
N ALA A 26 -6.92 -20.11 -45.01
CA ALA A 26 -5.57 -19.68 -45.30
C ALA A 26 -5.37 -19.54 -46.82
N GLN A 27 -4.91 -18.36 -47.28
CA GLN A 27 -4.42 -18.14 -48.63
C GLN A 27 -3.53 -16.88 -48.67
N PRO A 28 -2.55 -16.78 -49.59
CA PRO A 28 -1.39 -17.64 -49.73
C PRO A 28 -0.09 -16.86 -49.40
N ALA A 29 0.93 -17.59 -48.95
CA ALA A 29 2.26 -17.03 -48.73
C ALA A 29 2.85 -16.48 -50.04
N LYS A 30 3.20 -15.19 -50.06
CA LYS A 30 4.12 -14.64 -51.06
C LYS A 30 5.51 -15.22 -50.77
N GLN A 31 6.00 -16.10 -51.64
CA GLN A 31 7.42 -16.46 -51.69
C GLN A 31 8.26 -15.23 -52.09
N PRO A 32 9.27 -14.85 -51.31
CA PRO A 32 10.46 -14.23 -51.84
C PRO A 32 11.40 -15.32 -52.38
N SER A 33 12.04 -14.98 -53.48
CA SER A 33 13.00 -15.74 -54.27
C SER A 33 14.04 -16.52 -53.45
N SER A 34 14.47 -17.65 -54.03
CA SER A 34 15.59 -18.47 -53.57
C SER A 34 16.90 -17.69 -53.54
N VAL A 35 17.18 -17.02 -52.43
CA VAL A 35 18.53 -16.55 -52.12
C VAL A 35 19.33 -17.76 -51.63
N LYS A 36 20.40 -18.09 -52.36
CA LYS A 36 21.37 -19.13 -52.03
C LYS A 36 21.82 -18.99 -50.58
N THR A 37 21.51 -19.98 -49.75
CA THR A 37 21.99 -20.08 -48.37
C THR A 37 23.52 -20.20 -48.40
N ALA A 38 24.23 -19.13 -48.02
CA ALA A 38 25.61 -19.27 -47.59
C ALA A 38 25.57 -20.11 -46.31
N ALA A 39 25.99 -21.38 -46.42
CA ALA A 39 26.10 -22.26 -45.27
C ALA A 39 27.10 -21.65 -44.29
N ILE A 40 26.61 -21.06 -43.20
CA ILE A 40 27.45 -20.63 -42.09
C ILE A 40 28.09 -21.90 -41.52
N SER A 41 29.40 -22.02 -41.70
CA SER A 41 30.17 -23.16 -41.21
C SER A 41 29.95 -23.32 -39.71
N ARG A 42 29.74 -24.56 -39.26
CA ARG A 42 29.60 -24.90 -37.83
C ARG A 42 30.78 -24.37 -37.00
N ARG A 43 31.96 -24.19 -37.61
CA ARG A 43 33.12 -23.56 -36.95
C ARG A 43 32.93 -22.05 -36.73
N ALA A 44 32.31 -21.33 -37.65
CA ALA A 44 32.00 -19.90 -37.48
C ALA A 44 30.93 -19.67 -36.40
N PHE A 45 29.95 -20.57 -36.30
CA PHE A 45 28.95 -20.53 -35.23
C PHE A 45 29.58 -20.80 -33.84
N VAL A 46 30.44 -21.82 -33.72
CA VAL A 46 31.11 -22.14 -32.45
C VAL A 46 32.11 -21.05 -32.02
N VAL A 47 32.85 -20.46 -32.96
CA VAL A 47 33.75 -19.33 -32.66
C VAL A 47 32.95 -18.08 -32.25
N GLY A 48 31.82 -17.81 -32.90
CA GLY A 48 30.90 -16.74 -32.49
C GLY A 48 30.29 -16.98 -31.11
N ALA A 49 29.88 -18.21 -30.81
CA ALA A 49 29.29 -18.57 -29.52
C ALA A 49 30.30 -18.51 -28.36
N LEU A 50 31.54 -18.97 -28.57
CA LEU A 50 32.60 -18.88 -27.56
C LEU A 50 33.09 -17.44 -27.35
N GLY A 51 33.21 -16.65 -28.42
CA GLY A 51 33.59 -15.24 -28.34
C GLY A 51 32.53 -14.34 -27.68
N ALA A 52 31.25 -14.62 -27.90
CA ALA A 52 30.16 -13.93 -27.20
C ALA A 52 30.09 -14.31 -25.71
N SER A 53 30.42 -15.57 -25.39
CA SER A 53 30.38 -16.08 -24.01
C SER A 53 31.48 -15.50 -23.12
N THR A 54 32.69 -15.26 -23.66
CA THR A 54 33.77 -14.62 -22.90
C THR A 54 33.57 -13.12 -22.71
N LEU A 55 32.96 -12.41 -23.66
CA LEU A 55 32.63 -10.98 -23.48
C LEU A 55 31.52 -10.77 -22.44
N LEU A 56 30.51 -11.64 -22.39
CA LEU A 56 29.50 -11.64 -21.33
C LEU A 56 30.10 -12.02 -19.97
N ALA A 57 31.02 -12.99 -19.92
CA ALA A 57 31.69 -13.37 -18.68
C ALA A 57 32.64 -12.27 -18.16
N ILE A 58 33.37 -11.56 -19.04
CA ILE A 58 34.25 -10.45 -18.62
C ILE A 58 33.40 -9.24 -18.17
N GLY A 59 32.28 -8.97 -18.82
CA GLY A 59 31.32 -7.96 -18.35
C GLY A 59 30.69 -8.28 -16.99
N ALA A 60 30.60 -9.56 -16.61
CA ALA A 60 30.08 -10.00 -15.32
C ALA A 60 31.12 -9.95 -14.17
N PHE A 61 32.43 -9.89 -14.47
CA PHE A 61 33.48 -10.05 -13.44
C PHE A 61 34.58 -8.98 -13.45
N ALA A 62 34.62 -8.04 -14.39
CA ALA A 62 35.72 -7.08 -14.48
C ALA A 62 35.25 -5.63 -14.58
N LEU A 63 35.01 -4.99 -13.43
CA LEU A 63 35.18 -3.56 -13.20
C LEU A 63 35.46 -3.35 -11.69
N PRO A 64 36.71 -3.06 -11.27
CA PRO A 64 37.06 -2.94 -9.85
C PRO A 64 36.38 -1.80 -9.10
N ASN A 65 35.73 -0.85 -9.80
CA ASN A 65 35.11 0.35 -9.23
C ASN A 65 33.72 0.68 -9.80
N ALA A 66 33.03 -0.28 -10.42
CA ALA A 66 31.61 -0.09 -10.77
C ALA A 66 30.75 -0.64 -9.61
N PRO A 67 29.74 0.09 -9.11
CA PRO A 67 28.82 -0.46 -8.13
C PRO A 67 28.20 -1.72 -8.73
N SER A 68 28.29 -2.83 -8.01
CA SER A 68 27.76 -4.12 -8.41
C SER A 68 26.24 -4.05 -8.53
N THR A 69 25.72 -3.59 -9.67
CA THR A 69 24.33 -3.79 -10.03
C THR A 69 24.24 -5.19 -10.60
N GLY A 70 24.16 -6.19 -9.71
CA GLY A 70 23.83 -7.55 -10.08
C GLY A 70 22.55 -7.51 -10.91
N ILE A 71 22.64 -7.87 -12.19
CA ILE A 71 21.49 -7.96 -13.12
C ILE A 71 20.41 -8.93 -12.60
N LEU A 72 20.76 -9.77 -11.62
CA LEU A 72 19.89 -10.77 -11.01
C LEU A 72 19.50 -10.45 -9.56
N ASP A 73 20.03 -9.39 -8.97
CA ASP A 73 19.58 -8.97 -7.65
C ASP A 73 18.32 -8.12 -7.82
N PRO A 74 17.19 -8.46 -7.17
CA PRO A 74 16.05 -7.56 -7.17
C PRO A 74 16.53 -6.23 -6.58
N LEU A 75 16.44 -5.16 -7.39
CA LEU A 75 16.73 -3.81 -6.93
C LEU A 75 15.73 -3.49 -5.81
N ILE A 76 16.15 -3.69 -4.56
CA ILE A 76 15.41 -3.24 -3.41
C ILE A 76 15.39 -1.72 -3.54
N PRO A 77 14.19 -1.09 -3.63
CA PRO A 77 14.11 0.36 -3.73
C PRO A 77 14.88 1.00 -2.58
N ALA A 78 15.54 2.13 -2.85
CA ALA A 78 16.20 2.89 -1.80
C ALA A 78 15.12 3.54 -0.93
N LYS A 79 15.26 3.43 0.40
CA LYS A 79 14.37 4.15 1.32
C LYS A 79 14.61 5.65 1.18
N GLU A 80 13.53 6.41 1.11
CA GLU A 80 13.57 7.85 1.28
C GLU A 80 14.09 8.20 2.68
N GLY A 81 14.88 9.27 2.75
CA GLY A 81 15.30 9.87 4.02
C GLY A 81 14.12 10.54 4.73
N PRO A 82 14.38 11.33 5.79
CA PRO A 82 13.34 12.09 6.45
C PRO A 82 12.57 13.00 5.47
N THR A 83 11.24 12.91 5.47
CA THR A 83 10.36 13.61 4.51
C THR A 83 9.27 14.38 5.25
N VAL A 84 9.02 15.64 4.87
CA VAL A 84 7.88 16.42 5.40
C VAL A 84 6.58 15.82 4.87
N VAL A 85 5.67 15.46 5.77
CA VAL A 85 4.42 14.75 5.43
C VAL A 85 3.15 15.49 5.80
N ALA A 86 3.25 16.49 6.68
CA ALA A 86 2.15 17.37 7.02
C ALA A 86 2.66 18.66 7.67
N LYS A 87 1.75 19.60 7.90
CA LYS A 87 1.95 20.74 8.80
C LYS A 87 0.99 20.65 9.99
N TYR A 88 1.38 21.26 11.10
CA TYR A 88 0.56 21.45 12.29
C TYR A 88 0.80 22.83 12.89
N GLN A 89 -0.25 23.64 12.95
CA GLN A 89 -0.24 24.92 13.63
C GLN A 89 -0.88 24.81 15.01
N THR A 90 -0.16 25.23 16.04
CA THR A 90 -0.69 25.26 17.42
C THR A 90 -1.86 26.24 17.57
N GLN A 91 -1.86 27.31 16.77
CA GLN A 91 -2.97 28.25 16.64
C GLN A 91 -3.69 27.97 15.31
N PRO A 92 -4.84 27.27 15.33
CA PRO A 92 -5.57 26.93 14.12
C PRO A 92 -6.15 28.19 13.48
N THR A 93 -6.30 28.17 12.16
CA THR A 93 -6.98 29.24 11.42
C THR A 93 -8.24 28.70 10.74
N PRO A 94 -9.32 29.49 10.61
CA PRO A 94 -10.58 29.02 10.01
C PRO A 94 -10.43 28.51 8.57
N THR A 95 -9.43 28.99 7.84
CA THR A 95 -9.11 28.59 6.46
C THR A 95 -7.86 27.72 6.37
N GLY A 96 -7.30 27.32 7.52
CA GLY A 96 -6.07 26.55 7.58
C GLY A 96 -6.26 25.14 7.02
N THR A 97 -5.24 24.68 6.28
CA THR A 97 -5.21 23.35 5.66
C THR A 97 -4.29 22.37 6.39
N ASP A 98 -3.63 22.82 7.47
CA ASP A 98 -2.83 21.96 8.35
C ASP A 98 -3.74 21.05 9.20
N LEU A 99 -3.15 20.00 9.79
CA LEU A 99 -3.92 18.96 10.49
C LEU A 99 -4.78 19.52 11.63
N ASN A 100 -4.27 20.48 12.40
CA ASN A 100 -5.01 21.03 13.53
C ASN A 100 -6.17 21.91 13.04
N SER A 101 -5.92 22.80 12.08
CA SER A 101 -6.99 23.64 11.51
C SER A 101 -8.12 22.80 10.89
N ARG A 102 -7.81 21.73 10.16
CA ARG A 102 -8.84 20.82 9.61
C ARG A 102 -9.70 20.18 10.69
N TYR A 103 -9.09 19.68 11.77
CA TYR A 103 -9.83 19.12 12.89
C TYR A 103 -10.72 20.16 13.58
N GLN A 104 -10.17 21.35 13.85
CA GLN A 104 -10.90 22.43 14.52
C GLN A 104 -12.08 22.93 13.70
N ASN A 105 -11.99 22.88 12.37
CA ASN A 105 -13.10 23.23 11.47
C ASN A 105 -14.28 22.24 11.53
N VAL A 106 -14.05 20.99 11.94
CA VAL A 106 -15.12 19.99 12.14
C VAL A 106 -15.44 19.74 13.61
N PHE A 107 -14.70 20.37 14.52
CA PHE A 107 -14.90 20.20 15.95
C PHE A 107 -16.30 20.69 16.36
N GLY A 108 -17.02 19.85 17.10
CA GLY A 108 -18.40 20.13 17.52
C GLY A 108 -19.47 19.88 16.44
N SER A 109 -19.11 19.41 15.25
CA SER A 109 -20.05 18.98 14.21
C SER A 109 -20.14 17.45 14.10
N ALA A 110 -21.07 16.94 13.30
CA ALA A 110 -21.15 15.50 12.99
C ALA A 110 -19.92 15.00 12.21
N ASP A 111 -19.24 15.89 11.49
CA ASP A 111 -18.07 15.56 10.67
C ASP A 111 -16.84 15.18 11.51
N VAL A 112 -16.84 15.46 12.82
CA VAL A 112 -15.79 14.97 13.73
C VAL A 112 -15.69 13.44 13.71
N TYR A 113 -16.79 12.74 13.42
CA TYR A 113 -16.84 11.27 13.32
C TYR A 113 -16.41 10.74 11.95
N ASP A 114 -15.96 11.61 11.05
CA ASP A 114 -15.34 11.24 9.77
C ASP A 114 -13.87 11.68 9.75
N PRO A 115 -12.92 10.83 10.22
CA PRO A 115 -11.51 11.17 10.25
C PRO A 115 -10.90 11.50 8.89
N SER A 116 -11.54 11.13 7.78
CA SER A 116 -11.06 11.51 6.46
C SER A 116 -11.04 13.03 6.25
N LYS A 117 -11.83 13.80 7.01
CA LYS A 117 -11.89 15.27 6.94
C LYS A 117 -10.66 15.97 7.52
N TYR A 118 -9.96 15.32 8.45
CA TYR A 118 -8.79 15.87 9.15
C TYR A 118 -7.60 14.90 9.13
N SER A 119 -7.53 14.09 8.07
CA SER A 119 -6.40 13.21 7.76
C SER A 119 -5.80 13.55 6.40
N GLU A 120 -4.57 13.12 6.19
CA GLU A 120 -3.85 13.22 4.93
C GLU A 120 -3.17 11.88 4.61
N PHE A 121 -3.08 11.56 3.32
CA PHE A 121 -2.42 10.35 2.83
C PHE A 121 -1.10 10.71 2.19
N PHE A 122 -0.08 9.89 2.44
CA PHE A 122 1.25 10.07 1.87
C PHE A 122 1.92 8.71 1.65
N TYR A 123 3.01 8.69 0.90
CA TYR A 123 3.84 7.51 0.69
C TYR A 123 5.16 7.69 1.42
N TYR A 124 5.59 6.67 2.17
CA TYR A 124 6.85 6.66 2.92
C TYR A 124 7.14 5.24 3.45
N PRO A 125 8.40 4.74 3.45
CA PRO A 125 9.62 5.38 2.98
C PRO A 125 9.90 5.11 1.50
N TYR A 126 8.89 4.69 0.75
CA TYR A 126 9.00 4.43 -0.69
C TYR A 126 7.91 5.19 -1.43
N PRO A 127 8.21 5.76 -2.60
CA PRO A 127 7.20 6.36 -3.44
C PRO A 127 6.25 5.28 -3.98
N VAL A 128 5.07 5.72 -4.42
CA VAL A 128 4.02 4.82 -4.94
C VAL A 128 4.48 3.95 -6.12
N VAL A 129 5.43 4.45 -6.91
CA VAL A 129 5.97 3.74 -8.09
C VAL A 129 6.78 2.51 -7.69
N ASP A 130 7.37 2.53 -6.49
CA ASP A 130 8.19 1.43 -5.97
C ASP A 130 7.33 0.43 -5.20
N SER A 131 6.34 0.91 -4.45
CA SER A 131 5.41 0.03 -3.74
C SER A 131 4.11 0.73 -3.31
N PRO A 132 2.93 0.19 -3.68
CA PRO A 132 1.65 0.73 -3.22
C PRO A 132 1.37 0.42 -1.75
N TYR A 133 2.10 -0.50 -1.12
CA TYR A 133 1.89 -0.93 0.27
C TYR A 133 2.44 0.06 1.30
N TYR A 134 3.23 1.04 0.87
CA TYR A 134 3.78 2.08 1.74
C TYR A 134 2.93 3.36 1.74
N LYS A 135 1.64 3.22 1.41
CA LYS A 135 0.64 4.25 1.66
C LYS A 135 0.35 4.33 3.16
N ASN A 136 0.49 5.53 3.70
CA ASN A 136 0.27 5.85 5.10
C ASN A 136 -0.85 6.89 5.23
N VAL A 137 -1.38 7.00 6.45
CA VAL A 137 -2.23 8.12 6.86
C VAL A 137 -1.53 8.86 7.99
N ILE A 138 -1.65 10.18 7.99
CA ILE A 138 -1.40 11.03 9.15
C ILE A 138 -2.70 11.75 9.51
N THR A 139 -3.00 11.84 10.79
CA THR A 139 -4.27 12.40 11.27
C THR A 139 -4.07 13.15 12.58
N ARG A 140 -4.81 14.25 12.76
CA ARG A 140 -5.04 14.79 14.11
C ARG A 140 -6.07 13.89 14.79
N LEU A 141 -5.67 13.23 15.87
CA LEU A 141 -6.57 12.44 16.70
C LEU A 141 -7.70 13.33 17.25
N PRO A 142 -8.94 12.85 17.41
CA PRO A 142 -9.97 13.62 18.11
C PRO A 142 -9.77 13.60 19.63
N ASP A 143 -10.10 14.67 20.33
CA ASP A 143 -10.04 14.70 21.79
C ASP A 143 -11.11 13.77 22.40
N PRO A 144 -10.80 13.03 23.48
CA PRO A 144 -9.60 13.08 24.32
C PRO A 144 -8.50 12.06 23.91
N LEU A 145 -8.51 11.55 22.67
CA LEU A 145 -7.51 10.57 22.24
C LEU A 145 -6.12 11.19 22.18
N VAL A 146 -5.16 10.48 22.76
CA VAL A 146 -3.74 10.81 22.72
C VAL A 146 -2.94 9.69 22.08
N ASN A 147 -1.91 10.07 21.33
CA ASN A 147 -0.92 9.16 20.78
C ASN A 147 -0.02 8.67 21.92
N PRO A 148 -0.05 7.36 22.24
CA PRO A 148 0.74 6.81 23.35
C PRO A 148 2.26 6.87 23.13
N TYR A 149 2.70 7.18 21.91
CA TYR A 149 4.11 7.17 21.53
C TYR A 149 4.82 8.51 21.64
N TYR A 150 4.05 9.58 21.83
CA TYR A 150 4.57 10.91 22.13
C TYR A 150 3.86 11.49 23.35
N PRO A 151 3.87 10.79 24.51
CA PRO A 151 3.02 11.14 25.65
C PRO A 151 3.33 12.51 26.26
N ASN A 152 4.54 13.02 26.03
CA ASN A 152 5.02 14.29 26.58
C ASN A 152 5.18 15.38 25.51
N ASP A 153 4.87 15.09 24.24
CA ASP A 153 4.97 16.08 23.16
C ASP A 153 3.65 16.85 23.03
N PRO A 154 3.64 18.18 23.15
CA PRO A 154 2.39 18.97 23.12
C PRO A 154 1.70 18.97 21.75
N VAL A 155 2.36 18.52 20.69
CA VAL A 155 1.80 18.44 19.33
C VAL A 155 1.65 16.99 18.89
N LEU A 156 2.72 16.20 18.96
CA LEU A 156 2.71 14.81 18.49
C LEU A 156 1.87 13.88 19.37
N SER A 157 1.59 14.24 20.64
CA SER A 157 0.57 13.54 21.45
C SER A 157 -0.82 13.61 20.81
N HIS A 158 -1.07 14.55 19.90
CA HIS A 158 -2.35 14.71 19.23
C HIS A 158 -2.34 14.19 17.78
N VAL A 159 -1.23 13.65 17.29
CA VAL A 159 -1.09 13.22 15.90
C VAL A 159 -0.75 11.75 15.85
N ALA A 160 -1.45 10.98 15.01
CA ALA A 160 -1.07 9.60 14.70
C ALA A 160 -0.70 9.48 13.23
N ALA A 161 0.33 8.67 12.94
CA ALA A 161 0.68 8.29 11.57
C ALA A 161 0.93 6.78 11.48
N LEU A 162 0.18 6.13 10.58
CA LEU A 162 0.10 4.67 10.49
C LEU A 162 0.14 4.23 9.03
N ASN A 163 0.79 3.10 8.77
CA ASN A 163 0.71 2.44 7.48
C ASN A 163 -0.67 1.82 7.28
N LEU A 164 -1.22 1.94 6.07
CA LEU A 164 -2.57 1.49 5.77
C LEU A 164 -2.65 0.05 5.26
N THR A 165 -1.53 -0.64 5.11
CA THR A 165 -1.54 -2.02 4.65
C THR A 165 -1.92 -2.95 5.79
N CYS A 166 -3.14 -3.46 5.74
CA CYS A 166 -3.71 -4.42 6.67
C CYS A 166 -2.78 -5.63 6.87
N VAL A 167 -2.50 -5.98 8.12
CA VAL A 167 -1.60 -7.12 8.46
C VAL A 167 -2.22 -8.49 8.19
N HIS A 168 -3.53 -8.56 7.95
CA HIS A 168 -4.19 -9.82 7.61
C HIS A 168 -3.83 -10.28 6.19
N LEU A 169 -4.31 -9.56 5.17
CA LEU A 169 -4.11 -9.92 3.75
C LEU A 169 -3.84 -8.68 2.88
N ARG A 170 -3.18 -7.66 3.46
CA ARG A 170 -2.59 -6.50 2.75
C ARG A 170 -3.54 -5.60 1.98
N CYS A 171 -4.84 -5.66 2.26
CA CYS A 171 -5.77 -4.64 1.81
C CYS A 171 -5.47 -3.28 2.45
N ILE A 172 -5.85 -2.19 1.76
CA ILE A 172 -5.72 -0.83 2.29
C ILE A 172 -6.90 -0.56 3.24
N VAL A 173 -6.58 -0.20 4.48
CA VAL A 173 -7.55 0.25 5.48
C VAL A 173 -7.84 1.73 5.31
N ASN A 174 -9.02 2.18 5.72
CA ASN A 174 -9.43 3.59 5.64
C ASN A 174 -9.83 4.14 7.01
N PRO A 175 -9.54 5.41 7.31
CA PRO A 175 -10.03 6.06 8.52
C PRO A 175 -11.55 6.10 8.57
N GLY A 176 -12.11 5.92 9.76
CA GLY A 176 -13.55 5.92 10.00
C GLY A 176 -13.89 5.88 11.48
N TYR A 177 -15.18 5.73 11.77
CA TYR A 177 -15.71 5.60 13.12
C TYR A 177 -16.61 4.36 13.18
N ALA A 178 -16.43 3.55 14.22
CA ALA A 178 -17.20 2.34 14.43
C ALA A 178 -18.12 2.51 15.64
N GLY A 179 -19.43 2.51 15.41
CA GLY A 179 -20.45 2.71 16.45
C GLY A 179 -21.17 4.05 16.31
N SER A 180 -21.86 4.47 17.37
CA SER A 180 -22.62 5.72 17.41
C SER A 180 -21.84 6.82 18.15
N PRO A 181 -22.08 8.11 17.85
CA PRO A 181 -21.51 9.22 18.60
C PRO A 181 -21.62 9.01 20.12
N GLY A 182 -20.49 9.11 20.83
CA GLY A 182 -20.41 8.95 22.29
C GLY A 182 -20.26 7.52 22.81
N SER A 183 -20.43 6.49 21.97
CA SER A 183 -20.22 5.08 22.35
C SER A 183 -19.34 4.29 21.38
N GLY A 184 -19.02 4.86 20.22
CA GLY A 184 -18.14 4.29 19.22
C GLY A 184 -16.67 4.65 19.39
N GLU A 185 -15.86 4.17 18.45
CA GLU A 185 -14.41 4.33 18.47
C GLU A 185 -13.87 4.74 17.09
N PHE A 186 -12.90 5.64 17.08
CA PHE A 186 -12.15 6.01 15.87
C PHE A 186 -11.23 4.88 15.43
N ARG A 187 -11.40 4.41 14.20
CA ARG A 187 -10.75 3.21 13.68
C ARG A 187 -10.22 3.39 12.28
N LEU A 188 -9.26 2.55 11.92
CA LEU A 188 -8.93 2.20 10.55
C LEU A 188 -9.66 0.91 10.19
N GLN A 189 -10.49 0.94 9.15
CA GLN A 189 -11.38 -0.15 8.77
C GLN A 189 -10.93 -0.79 7.46
N CYS A 190 -10.70 -2.10 7.48
CA CYS A 190 -10.35 -2.90 6.32
C CYS A 190 -11.62 -3.33 5.57
N PRO A 191 -11.83 -2.91 4.32
CA PRO A 191 -13.04 -3.24 3.57
C PRO A 191 -13.11 -4.71 3.12
N CYS A 192 -11.98 -5.43 3.12
CA CYS A 192 -11.95 -6.79 2.56
C CYS A 192 -12.60 -7.83 3.46
N HIS A 193 -12.23 -7.86 4.74
CA HIS A 193 -12.66 -8.90 5.68
C HIS A 193 -13.08 -8.32 7.04
N GLY A 194 -13.25 -7.00 7.12
CA GLY A 194 -13.74 -6.34 8.33
C GLY A 194 -12.73 -6.22 9.48
N SER A 195 -11.43 -6.43 9.25
CA SER A 195 -10.41 -6.11 10.27
C SER A 195 -10.45 -4.63 10.63
N GLN A 196 -10.39 -4.30 11.92
CA GLN A 196 -10.41 -2.92 12.38
C GLN A 196 -9.28 -2.69 13.37
N TYR A 197 -8.68 -1.50 13.30
CA TYR A 197 -7.55 -1.10 14.11
C TYR A 197 -7.85 0.23 14.78
N ARG A 198 -7.41 0.45 16.02
CA ARG A 198 -7.61 1.76 16.68
C ARG A 198 -6.84 2.84 15.94
N LEU A 199 -7.44 4.01 15.74
CA LEU A 199 -6.79 5.10 15.01
C LEU A 199 -5.53 5.63 15.72
N LYS A 200 -5.50 5.61 17.07
CA LYS A 200 -4.41 6.18 17.88
C LYS A 200 -3.10 5.38 17.84
N ASP A 201 -3.18 4.08 17.62
CA ASP A 201 -2.02 3.19 17.76
C ASP A 201 -1.98 2.04 16.74
N GLY A 202 -3.01 1.81 15.94
CA GLY A 202 -3.03 0.75 14.94
C GLY A 202 -3.19 -0.67 15.52
N VAL A 203 -3.55 -0.81 16.80
CA VAL A 203 -3.79 -2.12 17.43
C VAL A 203 -5.08 -2.73 16.87
N PRO A 204 -5.11 -4.01 16.45
CA PRO A 204 -6.34 -4.66 15.99
C PRO A 204 -7.35 -4.77 17.13
N VAL A 205 -8.63 -4.55 16.84
CA VAL A 205 -9.72 -4.59 17.84
C VAL A 205 -10.96 -5.34 17.35
N ALA A 206 -11.01 -5.71 16.07
CA ALA A 206 -12.09 -6.52 15.51
C ALA A 206 -11.65 -7.20 14.20
N GLY A 207 -12.38 -8.26 13.83
CA GLY A 207 -12.18 -9.01 12.60
C GLY A 207 -10.91 -9.87 12.61
N PRO A 208 -10.53 -10.48 11.47
CA PRO A 208 -9.56 -11.57 11.47
C PRO A 208 -8.16 -11.18 11.95
N ALA A 209 -7.73 -9.92 11.80
CA ALA A 209 -6.46 -9.46 12.39
C ALA A 209 -6.47 -9.50 13.92
N PHE A 210 -7.61 -9.19 14.55
CA PHE A 210 -7.78 -9.32 15.99
C PHE A 210 -7.96 -10.77 16.41
N ASP A 211 -8.84 -11.51 15.72
CA ASP A 211 -9.17 -12.90 16.06
C ASP A 211 -7.95 -13.84 15.96
N LEU A 212 -7.04 -13.55 15.03
CA LEU A 212 -5.78 -14.29 14.85
C LEU A 212 -4.63 -13.74 15.70
N GLY A 213 -4.85 -12.70 16.51
CA GLY A 213 -3.81 -12.08 17.34
C GLY A 213 -2.65 -11.51 16.53
N LEU A 214 -2.94 -10.92 15.36
CA LEU A 214 -1.90 -10.32 14.52
C LEU A 214 -1.36 -9.03 15.13
N LEU A 215 -0.20 -8.64 14.62
CA LEU A 215 0.54 -7.47 15.08
C LEU A 215 -0.20 -6.15 14.76
N PRO A 216 0.03 -5.08 15.54
CA PRO A 216 -0.45 -3.75 15.18
C PRO A 216 0.09 -3.27 13.83
N LEU A 217 -0.66 -2.38 13.18
CA LEU A 217 -0.21 -1.73 11.95
C LEU A 217 1.14 -1.02 12.18
N PRO A 218 2.04 -1.02 11.18
CA PRO A 218 3.27 -0.26 11.26
C PRO A 218 2.99 1.22 11.53
N ARG A 219 3.82 1.84 12.35
CA ARG A 219 3.71 3.24 12.72
C ARG A 219 4.77 4.05 11.99
N VAL A 220 4.40 5.22 11.49
CA VAL A 220 5.39 6.19 10.98
C VAL A 220 5.90 7.00 12.17
N LYS A 221 7.22 6.96 12.42
CA LYS A 221 7.86 7.80 13.42
C LYS A 221 7.93 9.24 12.90
N LEU A 222 7.66 10.20 13.76
CA LEU A 222 7.47 11.60 13.44
C LEU A 222 8.41 12.47 14.26
N SER A 223 8.81 13.59 13.67
CA SER A 223 9.36 14.73 14.39
C SER A 223 8.57 15.99 14.04
N TYR A 224 8.54 16.96 14.96
CA TYR A 224 7.87 18.24 14.78
C TYR A 224 8.88 19.39 14.89
N ASP A 225 8.82 20.34 13.96
CA ASP A 225 9.55 21.61 14.05
C ASP A 225 8.58 22.74 14.42
N SER A 226 8.74 23.29 15.61
CA SER A 226 7.90 24.40 16.11
C SER A 226 8.10 25.72 15.35
N THR A 227 9.21 25.87 14.64
CA THR A 227 9.54 27.10 13.88
C THR A 227 8.74 27.16 12.59
N THR A 228 8.65 26.04 11.88
CA THR A 228 7.97 25.95 10.57
C THR A 228 6.58 25.34 10.65
N GLY A 229 6.28 24.64 11.74
CA GLY A 229 5.10 23.82 11.92
C GLY A 229 5.15 22.50 11.14
N ASP A 230 6.31 22.09 10.61
CA ASP A 230 6.42 20.89 9.79
C ASP A 230 6.42 19.62 10.64
N ILE A 231 5.69 18.62 10.18
CA ILE A 231 5.77 17.24 10.68
C ILE A 231 6.53 16.41 9.65
N THR A 232 7.60 15.78 10.10
CA THR A 232 8.51 14.98 9.26
C THR A 232 8.40 13.52 9.62
N ALA A 233 8.16 12.65 8.63
CA ALA A 233 8.32 11.21 8.77
C ALA A 233 9.81 10.88 8.79
N THR A 234 10.25 10.17 9.82
CA THR A 234 11.69 9.90 10.07
C THR A 234 12.06 8.43 9.93
N ASP A 235 11.10 7.53 10.17
CA ASP A 235 11.29 6.10 10.05
C ASP A 235 9.92 5.38 10.01
N LEU A 236 9.90 4.13 9.55
CA LEU A 236 8.75 3.26 9.63
C LEU A 236 9.04 2.14 10.63
N ASP A 237 8.25 2.12 11.69
CA ASP A 237 8.30 1.09 12.71
C ASP A 237 7.41 -0.09 12.34
N GLY A 238 8.03 -1.22 12.03
CA GLY A 238 7.38 -2.43 11.51
C GLY A 238 7.46 -2.55 9.99
N THR A 239 6.81 -3.57 9.45
CA THR A 239 6.80 -3.87 8.01
C THR A 239 5.38 -3.82 7.45
N ALA A 240 5.19 -3.11 6.33
CA ALA A 240 3.89 -2.99 5.66
C ALA A 240 3.28 -4.37 5.38
N GLY A 241 2.05 -4.58 5.86
CA GLY A 241 1.34 -5.86 5.70
C GLY A 241 1.86 -7.02 6.57
N VAL A 242 2.73 -6.75 7.53
CA VAL A 242 3.17 -7.71 8.57
C VAL A 242 2.87 -7.16 9.96
N GLY A 243 3.15 -5.87 10.18
CA GLY A 243 2.94 -5.18 11.46
C GLY A 243 4.23 -4.83 12.18
N ARG A 244 4.10 -4.29 13.39
CA ARG A 244 5.21 -3.99 14.32
C ARG A 244 5.24 -4.99 15.48
N THR A 245 6.43 -5.26 16.03
CA THR A 245 6.64 -6.33 17.01
C THR A 245 6.81 -5.84 18.45
N ASP A 246 6.71 -4.53 18.68
CA ASP A 246 6.96 -3.84 19.93
C ASP A 246 5.74 -3.09 20.50
#